data_AF-A0A2V8E570-F1
#
_entry.id   AF-A0A2V8E570-F1
#
_cell.length_a   1.000
_cell.length_b   1.000
_cell.length_c   1.000
_cell.angle_alpha   90.00
_cell.angle_beta   90.00
_cell.angle_gamma   90.00
#
_symmetry.space_group_name_H-M   'P 1'
#
loop_
_entity.id
_entity.type
_entity.pdbx_description
1 polymer ?
#
loop_
_entity_poly.entity_id
_entity_poly.type
_entity_poly.pdbx_seq_one_letter_code
_entity_poly.pdbx_strand_id
1 'polypeptide(L)'
;MDSNIWDSPALPLVLALERAGFSLRLAGDRVRVEPGSHLTEDQRRLLVAHKPEVVMLLRCSDPGVVDRREAFRAQLAEAGAPAVPAFLFKRDVPYAPAVCFSCGEANGRASFGRCWRCALAWRLACRLPIAAEFATAIDDMRRIA
;
A
#
# COMPACT_ATOMS: atom_id res chain seq x y z
N MET A 1 7.60 19.84 -2.90
CA MET A 1 7.06 19.48 -1.57
C MET A 1 6.60 18.05 -1.69
N ASP A 2 7.23 17.14 -0.95
CA ASP A 2 6.89 15.72 -1.00
C ASP A 2 5.47 15.55 -0.42
N SER A 3 4.48 15.46 -1.30
CA SER A 3 3.08 15.32 -0.92
C SER A 3 2.88 13.97 -0.25
N ASN A 4 2.40 13.96 0.99
CA ASN A 4 2.06 12.74 1.69
C ASN A 4 0.63 12.34 1.31
N ILE A 5 0.38 11.06 1.09
CA ILE A 5 -0.91 10.55 0.62
C ILE A 5 -2.07 10.89 1.57
N TRP A 6 -1.77 11.07 2.85
CA TRP A 6 -2.74 11.46 3.88
C TRP A 6 -3.21 12.92 3.77
N ASP A 7 -2.44 13.76 3.09
CA ASP A 7 -2.79 15.16 2.83
C ASP A 7 -3.48 15.33 1.46
N SER A 8 -3.71 14.23 0.74
CA SER A 8 -4.33 14.25 -0.58
C SER A 8 -5.81 14.67 -0.53
N PRO A 9 -6.27 15.49 -1.50
CA PRO A 9 -7.71 15.76 -1.67
C PRO A 9 -8.53 14.49 -1.99
N ALA A 10 -7.89 13.38 -2.35
CA ALA A 10 -8.55 12.09 -2.57
C ALA A 10 -9.01 11.42 -1.26
N LEU A 11 -8.34 11.66 -0.14
CA LEU A 11 -8.68 11.07 1.15
C LEU A 11 -10.11 11.40 1.59
N PRO A 12 -10.55 12.68 1.65
CA PRO A 12 -11.92 13.00 2.03
C PRO A 12 -12.95 12.43 1.04
N LEU A 13 -12.62 12.31 -0.26
CA LEU A 13 -13.49 11.67 -1.25
C LEU A 13 -13.70 10.18 -0.93
N VAL A 14 -12.63 9.43 -0.69
CA VAL A 14 -12.70 7.99 -0.34
C VAL A 14 -13.53 7.81 0.93
N LEU A 15 -13.24 8.57 1.99
CA LEU A 15 -13.96 8.50 3.25
C LEU A 15 -15.44 8.91 3.12
N ALA A 16 -15.78 9.84 2.24
CA ALA A 16 -17.16 10.23 1.98
C ALA A 16 -17.92 9.10 1.26
N LEU A 17 -17.30 8.45 0.28
CA LEU A 17 -17.88 7.30 -0.42
C LEU A 17 -18.09 6.11 0.52
N GLU A 18 -17.10 5.76 1.33
CA GLU A 18 -17.24 4.67 2.31
C GLU A 18 -18.38 4.93 3.32
N ARG A 19 -18.48 6.17 3.84
CA ARG A 19 -19.58 6.57 4.73
C ARG A 19 -20.96 6.56 4.06
N ALA A 20 -21.00 6.77 2.75
CA ALA A 20 -22.23 6.66 1.95
C ALA A 20 -22.57 5.21 1.57
N GLY A 21 -21.81 4.22 2.07
CA GLY A 21 -22.08 2.79 1.86
C GLY A 21 -21.44 2.21 0.60
N PHE A 22 -20.54 2.94 -0.06
CA PHE A 22 -19.78 2.38 -1.18
C PHE A 22 -18.59 1.56 -0.68
N SER A 23 -18.36 0.41 -1.31
CA SER A 23 -17.11 -0.34 -1.19
C SER A 23 -16.16 0.04 -2.32
N LEU A 24 -14.94 0.42 -1.98
CA LEU A 24 -13.87 0.68 -2.95
C LEU A 24 -12.82 -0.42 -2.83
N ARG A 25 -12.43 -1.00 -3.97
CA ARG A 25 -11.41 -2.05 -4.01
C ARG A 25 -10.56 -1.97 -5.27
N LEU A 26 -9.34 -2.49 -5.20
CA LEU A 26 -8.49 -2.63 -6.38
C LEU A 26 -8.73 -3.96 -7.07
N ALA A 27 -8.98 -3.91 -8.38
CA ALA A 27 -8.90 -5.05 -9.28
C ALA A 27 -7.75 -4.81 -10.25
N GLY A 28 -6.54 -5.24 -9.86
CA GLY A 28 -5.31 -4.85 -10.55
C GLY A 28 -4.97 -3.38 -10.31
N ASP A 29 -4.90 -2.60 -11.39
CA ASP A 29 -4.65 -1.15 -11.41
C ASP A 29 -5.94 -0.32 -11.54
N ARG A 30 -7.10 -0.99 -11.44
CA ARG A 30 -8.42 -0.38 -11.57
C ARG A 30 -9.10 -0.27 -10.21
N VAL A 31 -9.62 0.92 -9.93
CA VAL A 31 -10.52 1.16 -8.81
C VAL A 31 -11.90 0.65 -9.18
N ARG A 32 -12.43 -0.30 -8.41
CA ARG A 32 -13.82 -0.74 -8.49
C ARG A 32 -14.59 -0.15 -7.32
N VAL A 33 -15.79 0.34 -7.61
CA VAL A 33 -16.71 0.91 -6.61
C VAL A 33 -18.03 0.15 -6.69
N GLU A 34 -18.55 -0.29 -5.54
CA GLU A 34 -19.78 -1.07 -5.43
C GLU A 34 -20.71 -0.50 -4.36
N PRO A 35 -21.99 -0.21 -4.67
CA PRO A 35 -22.63 -0.31 -5.99
C PRO A 35 -22.20 0.82 -6.94
N GLY A 36 -21.54 0.49 -8.04
CA GLY A 36 -21.01 1.48 -8.98
C GLY A 36 -22.08 2.25 -9.75
N SER A 37 -23.31 1.73 -9.84
CA SER A 37 -24.46 2.39 -10.47
C SER A 37 -24.93 3.64 -9.71
N HIS A 38 -24.66 3.73 -8.41
CA HIS A 38 -25.13 4.84 -7.56
C HIS A 38 -24.15 6.01 -7.53
N LEU A 39 -22.99 5.88 -8.19
CA LEU A 39 -22.05 7.00 -8.31
C LEU A 39 -22.63 8.10 -9.21
N THR A 40 -22.64 9.33 -8.67
CA THR A 40 -22.94 10.52 -9.44
C THR A 40 -21.84 10.82 -10.45
N GLU A 41 -22.14 11.62 -11.47
CA GLU A 41 -21.16 12.01 -12.49
C GLU A 41 -19.98 12.77 -11.88
N ASP A 42 -20.25 13.65 -10.91
CA ASP A 42 -19.20 14.39 -10.20
C ASP A 42 -18.29 13.46 -9.39
N GLN A 43 -18.84 12.45 -8.71
CA GLN A 43 -18.04 11.45 -8.00
C GLN A 43 -17.16 10.65 -8.96
N ARG A 44 -17.69 10.25 -10.13
CA ARG A 44 -16.90 9.56 -11.16
C ARG A 44 -15.75 10.43 -11.65
N ARG A 45 -16.04 11.70 -11.97
CA ARG A 45 -15.03 12.66 -12.43
C ARG A 45 -13.92 12.85 -11.40
N LEU A 46 -14.27 12.99 -10.11
CA LEU A 46 -13.30 13.13 -9.03
C LEU A 46 -12.45 11.86 -8.82
N LEU A 47 -13.07 10.67 -8.88
CA LEU A 47 -12.35 9.40 -8.79
C LEU A 47 -11.34 9.22 -9.94
N VAL A 48 -11.68 9.68 -11.14
CA VAL A 48 -10.76 9.66 -12.29
C VAL A 48 -9.65 10.69 -12.13
N ALA A 49 -9.98 11.92 -11.71
CA ALA A 49 -9.01 13.00 -11.53
C ALA A 49 -7.96 12.68 -10.46
N HIS A 50 -8.35 11.96 -9.41
CA HIS A 50 -7.48 11.57 -8.29
C HIS A 50 -7.12 10.08 -8.29
N LYS A 51 -7.11 9.44 -9.46
CA LYS A 51 -6.90 7.98 -9.55
C LYS A 51 -5.60 7.51 -8.85
N PRO A 52 -4.42 8.12 -9.07
CA PRO A 52 -3.18 7.67 -8.42
C PRO A 52 -3.29 7.67 -6.89
N GLU A 53 -3.87 8.72 -6.34
CA GLU A 53 -4.05 8.88 -4.90
C GLU A 53 -5.06 7.89 -4.34
N VAL A 54 -6.20 7.71 -5.00
CA VAL A 54 -7.19 6.69 -4.61
C VAL A 54 -6.55 5.29 -4.62
N VAL A 55 -5.77 4.96 -5.66
CA VAL A 55 -5.07 3.67 -5.73
C VAL A 55 -4.10 3.51 -4.57
N MET A 56 -3.30 4.53 -4.26
CA MET A 56 -2.34 4.46 -3.16
C MET A 56 -3.04 4.33 -1.80
N LEU A 57 -4.12 5.08 -1.56
CA LEU A 57 -4.95 4.96 -0.36
C LEU A 57 -5.49 3.53 -0.20
N LEU A 58 -6.03 2.95 -1.27
CA LEU A 58 -6.53 1.57 -1.24
C LEU A 58 -5.42 0.55 -0.99
N ARG A 59 -4.19 0.79 -1.46
CA ARG A 59 -3.03 -0.07 -1.14
C ARG A 59 -2.58 0.06 0.30
N CYS A 60 -2.64 1.26 0.89
CA CYS A 60 -2.38 1.45 2.31
C CYS A 60 -3.39 0.68 3.18
N SER A 61 -4.60 0.45 2.66
CA SER A 61 -5.66 -0.33 3.30
C SER A 61 -5.74 -1.80 2.83
N ASP A 62 -4.81 -2.28 1.99
CA ASP A 62 -4.76 -3.70 1.61
C ASP A 62 -4.58 -4.55 2.88
N PRO A 63 -5.41 -5.58 3.13
CA PRO A 63 -5.33 -6.37 4.36
C PRO A 63 -3.92 -6.94 4.61
N GLY A 64 -3.25 -7.41 3.56
CA GLY A 64 -1.89 -7.91 3.66
C GLY A 64 -0.87 -6.83 4.03
N VAL A 65 -1.08 -5.57 3.63
CA VAL A 65 -0.28 -4.43 4.06
C VAL A 65 -0.56 -4.09 5.52
N VAL A 66 -1.84 -4.07 5.93
CA VAL A 66 -2.24 -3.79 7.31
C VAL A 66 -1.65 -4.80 8.29
N ASP A 67 -1.76 -6.09 8.01
CA ASP A 67 -1.20 -7.15 8.87
C ASP A 67 0.32 -7.01 9.03
N ARG A 68 1.02 -6.76 7.91
CA ARG A 68 2.47 -6.55 7.91
C ARG A 68 2.86 -5.29 8.66
N ARG A 69 2.08 -4.21 8.53
CA ARG A 69 2.31 -2.93 9.22
C ARG A 69 2.25 -3.13 10.72
N GLU A 70 1.22 -3.82 11.23
CA GLU A 70 1.09 -4.06 12.66
C GLU A 70 2.23 -4.94 13.20
N ALA A 71 2.64 -5.99 12.47
CA ALA A 71 3.81 -6.80 12.83
C ALA A 71 5.10 -5.97 12.90
N PHE A 72 5.30 -5.03 11.98
CA PHE A 72 6.47 -4.14 11.98
C PHE A 72 6.41 -3.07 13.06
N ARG A 73 5.21 -2.57 13.41
CA ARG A 73 5.04 -1.64 14.54
C ARG A 73 5.38 -2.32 15.87
N ALA A 74 4.97 -3.57 16.05
CA ALA A 74 5.35 -4.37 17.22
C ALA A 74 6.87 -4.50 17.34
N GLN A 75 7.55 -4.88 16.25
CA GLN A 75 9.02 -4.97 16.22
C GLN A 75 9.71 -3.64 16.52
N LEU A 76 9.19 -2.52 16.01
CA LEU A 76 9.75 -1.20 16.28
C LEU A 76 9.61 -0.81 17.76
N ALA A 77 8.48 -1.17 18.38
CA ALA A 77 8.26 -0.95 19.81
C ALA A 77 9.16 -1.84 20.68
N GLU A 78 9.38 -3.10 20.27
CA GLU A 78 10.22 -4.07 20.99
C GLU A 78 11.71 -3.76 20.90
N ALA A 79 12.19 -3.28 19.74
CA ALA A 79 13.62 -3.03 19.52
C ALA A 79 14.16 -1.98 20.51
N GLY A 80 13.39 -0.90 20.74
CA GLY A 80 13.83 0.24 21.55
C GLY A 80 15.06 0.94 20.96
N ALA A 81 15.26 2.23 21.24
CA ALA A 81 16.52 2.87 20.87
C ALA A 81 17.66 2.29 21.73
N PRO A 82 18.82 1.90 21.17
CA PRO A 82 19.31 2.18 19.81
C PRO A 82 19.15 1.04 18.78
N ALA A 83 18.41 -0.02 19.10
CA ALA A 83 18.33 -1.19 18.23
C ALA A 83 17.50 -0.93 16.97
N VAL A 84 17.97 -1.45 15.84
CA VAL A 84 17.26 -1.39 14.55
C VAL A 84 16.47 -2.70 14.38
N PRO A 85 15.13 -2.66 14.29
CA PRO A 85 14.34 -3.87 14.05
C PRO A 85 14.63 -4.45 12.67
N ALA A 86 14.62 -5.78 12.56
CA ALA A 86 14.85 -6.50 11.30
C ALA A 86 13.70 -6.31 10.28
N PHE A 87 12.49 -5.94 10.75
CA PHE A 87 11.28 -5.80 9.95
C PHE A 87 10.99 -7.05 9.10
N LEU A 88 10.97 -8.22 9.74
CA LEU A 88 10.64 -9.50 9.10
C LEU A 88 9.18 -9.85 9.40
N PHE A 89 8.39 -10.17 8.37
CA PHE A 89 7.00 -10.56 8.57
C PHE A 89 6.89 -12.05 8.92
N LYS A 90 7.73 -12.87 8.30
CA LYS A 90 7.94 -14.29 8.66
C LYS A 90 9.41 -14.49 9.01
N ARG A 91 9.67 -15.35 9.99
CA ARG A 91 11.02 -15.83 10.30
C ARG A 91 11.42 -16.91 9.29
N ASP A 92 12.73 -17.15 9.20
CA ASP A 92 13.30 -18.24 8.40
C ASP A 92 12.92 -18.22 6.91
N VAL A 93 12.77 -17.00 6.38
CA VAL A 93 12.56 -16.79 4.95
C VAL A 93 13.90 -16.89 4.21
N PRO A 94 14.00 -17.65 3.11
CA PRO A 94 15.22 -17.71 2.31
C PRO A 94 15.66 -16.34 1.81
N TYR A 95 16.94 -16.01 2.01
CA TYR A 95 17.55 -14.86 1.35
C TYR A 95 18.00 -15.26 -0.05
N ALA A 96 17.08 -15.14 -1.01
CA ALA A 96 17.28 -15.53 -2.40
C ALA A 96 16.84 -14.43 -3.38
N PRO A 97 17.40 -14.38 -4.60
CA PRO A 97 16.88 -13.55 -5.68
C PRO A 97 15.40 -13.87 -5.95
N ALA A 98 14.62 -12.88 -6.40
CA ALA A 98 13.20 -13.02 -6.69
C ALA A 98 12.27 -13.36 -5.52
N VAL A 99 12.80 -13.49 -4.31
CA VAL A 99 12.04 -13.78 -3.10
C VAL A 99 12.06 -12.58 -2.17
N CYS A 100 10.90 -12.23 -1.62
CA CYS A 100 10.81 -11.22 -0.59
C CYS A 100 11.47 -11.73 0.70
N PHE A 101 12.59 -11.12 1.11
CA PHE A 101 13.28 -11.55 2.34
C PHE A 101 12.49 -11.31 3.64
N SER A 102 11.33 -10.64 3.58
CA SER A 102 10.48 -10.36 4.74
C SER A 102 9.32 -11.34 4.89
N CYS A 103 8.70 -11.80 3.79
CA CYS A 103 7.51 -12.68 3.84
C CYS A 103 7.64 -13.97 3.01
N GLY A 104 8.68 -14.11 2.19
CA GLY A 104 8.90 -15.26 1.31
C GLY A 104 8.10 -15.27 0.01
N GLU A 105 7.23 -14.29 -0.22
CA GLU A 105 6.50 -14.20 -1.49
C GLU A 105 7.44 -13.84 -2.65
N ALA A 106 7.13 -14.32 -3.85
CA ALA A 106 7.80 -13.88 -5.07
C ALA A 106 7.69 -12.35 -5.19
N ASN A 107 8.82 -11.67 -5.39
CA ASN A 107 8.88 -10.21 -5.42
C ASN A 107 8.85 -9.64 -6.85
N GLY A 108 8.75 -10.50 -7.87
CA GLY A 108 8.65 -10.11 -9.28
C GLY A 108 9.93 -9.50 -9.86
N ARG A 109 11.08 -9.60 -9.19
CA ARG A 109 12.37 -9.06 -9.67
C ARG A 109 13.41 -10.17 -9.71
N ALA A 110 14.32 -10.16 -10.69
CA ALA A 110 15.48 -11.06 -10.68
C ALA A 110 16.52 -10.74 -9.58
N SER A 111 16.21 -9.81 -8.65
CA SER A 111 17.11 -9.31 -7.61
C SER A 111 16.56 -9.52 -6.20
N PHE A 112 17.41 -9.30 -5.21
CA PHE A 112 17.05 -9.32 -3.79
C PHE A 112 16.19 -8.10 -3.43
N GLY A 113 15.16 -8.29 -2.60
CA GLY A 113 14.31 -7.19 -2.19
C GLY A 113 13.09 -7.58 -1.36
N ARG A 114 12.19 -6.61 -1.13
CA ARG A 114 10.87 -6.81 -0.52
C ARG A 114 9.80 -6.82 -1.60
N CYS A 115 8.76 -7.64 -1.44
CA CYS A 115 7.54 -7.46 -2.22
C CYS A 115 6.92 -6.10 -1.86
N TRP A 116 6.09 -5.56 -2.77
CA TRP A 116 5.51 -4.24 -2.59
C TRP A 116 4.73 -4.09 -1.27
N ARG A 117 4.06 -5.16 -0.80
CA ARG A 117 3.32 -5.14 0.48
C ARG A 117 4.25 -4.94 1.66
N CYS A 118 5.34 -5.72 1.73
CA CYS A 118 6.33 -5.61 2.80
C CYS A 118 7.08 -4.26 2.74
N ALA A 119 7.36 -3.74 1.55
CA ALA A 119 7.99 -2.43 1.39
C ALA A 119 7.07 -1.29 1.88
N LEU A 120 5.80 -1.31 1.47
CA LEU A 120 4.82 -0.31 1.87
C LEU A 120 4.50 -0.38 3.37
N ALA A 121 4.26 -1.58 3.89
CA ALA A 121 3.98 -1.80 5.31
C ALA A 121 5.11 -1.30 6.22
N TRP A 122 6.37 -1.52 5.83
CA TRP A 122 7.53 -1.00 6.55
C TRP A 122 7.53 0.53 6.58
N ARG A 123 7.32 1.16 5.43
CA ARG A 123 7.26 2.62 5.30
C ARG A 123 6.17 3.23 6.18
N LEU A 124 4.99 2.59 6.19
CA LEU A 124 3.87 2.95 7.06
C LEU A 124 4.21 2.79 8.55
N ALA A 125 4.82 1.68 8.95
CA ALA A 125 5.20 1.43 10.33
C ALA A 125 6.21 2.48 10.86
N CYS A 126 7.15 2.89 10.00
CA CYS A 126 8.13 3.94 10.30
C CYS A 126 7.58 5.37 10.17
N ARG A 127 6.29 5.55 9.82
CA ARG A 127 5.67 6.87 9.57
C ARG A 127 6.41 7.71 8.52
N LEU A 128 7.02 7.05 7.54
CA LEU A 128 7.69 7.74 6.44
C LEU A 128 6.65 8.27 5.44
N PRO A 129 6.90 9.43 4.79
CA PRO A 129 5.98 9.97 3.79
C PRO A 129 5.75 9.00 2.62
N ILE A 130 4.51 8.90 2.15
CA ILE A 130 4.13 8.07 1.00
C ILE A 130 3.57 9.00 -0.06
N ALA A 131 4.30 9.13 -1.17
CA ALA A 131 3.84 9.93 -2.30
C ALA A 131 2.86 9.13 -3.16
N ALA A 132 1.96 9.80 -3.88
CA ALA A 132 0.98 9.15 -4.74
C ALA A 132 1.63 8.34 -5.87
N GLU A 133 2.77 8.80 -6.36
CA GLU A 133 3.56 8.22 -7.45
C GLU A 133 4.14 6.85 -7.07
N PHE A 134 4.20 6.52 -5.77
CA PHE A 134 4.52 5.15 -5.34
C PHE A 134 3.51 4.12 -5.85
N ALA A 135 2.28 4.53 -6.19
CA ALA A 135 1.33 3.65 -6.84
C ALA A 135 1.90 3.12 -8.17
N THR A 136 2.42 3.98 -9.03
CA THR A 136 3.00 3.56 -10.31
C THR A 136 4.23 2.66 -10.08
N ALA A 137 5.12 3.05 -9.17
CA ALA A 137 6.31 2.24 -8.86
C ALA A 137 5.97 0.84 -8.31
N ILE A 138 4.90 0.72 -7.52
CA ILE A 138 4.40 -0.58 -7.04
C ILE A 138 3.80 -1.41 -8.18
N ASP A 139 3.16 -0.78 -9.17
CA ASP A 139 2.67 -1.50 -10.35
C ASP A 139 3.82 -2.00 -11.23
N ASP A 140 4.87 -1.20 -11.40
CA ASP A 140 6.08 -1.62 -12.12
C ASP A 140 6.80 -2.76 -11.37
N MET A 141 6.78 -2.75 -10.03
CA MET A 141 7.25 -3.87 -9.22
C MET A 141 6.47 -5.17 -9.45
N ARG A 142 5.23 -5.10 -9.96
CA ARG A 142 4.41 -6.28 -10.31
C ARG A 142 4.60 -6.73 -11.77
N ARG A 143 5.28 -5.94 -12.62
CA ARG A 143 5.33 -6.11 -14.09
C ARG A 143 6.72 -6.51 -14.62
N ILE A 144 7.36 -7.52 -14.04
CA ILE A 144 8.42 -8.25 -14.75
C ILE A 144 7.98 -9.71 -14.79
N ALA A 145 7.42 -10.09 -15.94
CA ALA A 145 7.21 -11.47 -16.37
C ALA A 145 8.26 -11.77 -17.44
#